data_AF-A0A0M3IUD7-F1
#
_entry.id   AF-A0A0M3IUD7-F1
#
_cell.length_a   1.000
_cell.length_b   1.000
_cell.length_c   1.000
_cell.angle_alpha   90.00
_cell.angle_beta   90.00
_cell.angle_gamma   90.00
#
_symmetry.space_group_name_H-M   'P 1'
#
loop_
_entity.id
_entity.type
_entity.pdbx_description
1 polymer ?
#
loop_
_entity_poly.entity_id
_entity_poly.type
_entity_poly.pdbx_seq_one_letter_code
_entity_poly.pdbx_strand_id
1 'polypeptide(L)'
;MAFCALIHRFAPEAFDFNMLDPRNRRGNFELAFKVAEDHGVVPLLEVEDMLLMGDRPDWKCVNVTNFSSSWADGMAFCALIHRFAPEAFDFNMLDPRNRRGNFELAFKVAEDHGVVPLLEVEDMLLMGDRPDWKCVFTYVQTFYKEFKDRP
;
A
#
# COMPACT_ATOMS: atom_id res chain seq x y z
N MET A 1 10.19 18.15 8.43
CA MET A 1 9.14 18.81 7.62
C MET A 1 8.56 17.82 6.61
N ALA A 2 9.35 17.18 5.74
CA ALA A 2 8.84 16.20 4.77
C ALA A 2 8.07 15.03 5.43
N PHE A 3 8.62 14.37 6.45
CA PHE A 3 7.98 13.27 7.17
C PHE A 3 6.62 13.67 7.80
N CYS A 4 6.58 14.79 8.52
CA CYS A 4 5.36 15.36 9.10
C CYS A 4 4.29 15.70 8.03
N ALA A 5 4.70 16.22 6.88
CA ALA A 5 3.80 16.52 5.76
C ALA A 5 3.21 15.27 5.13
N LEU A 6 3.97 14.18 5.07
CA LEU A 6 3.48 12.89 4.61
C LEU A 6 2.49 12.27 5.60
N ILE A 7 2.74 12.39 6.90
CA ILE A 7 1.77 11.98 7.92
C ILE A 7 0.46 12.75 7.78
N HIS A 8 0.52 14.07 7.66
CA HIS A 8 -0.67 14.89 7.42
C HIS A 8 -1.35 14.56 6.08
N ARG A 9 -0.61 14.15 5.05
CA ARG A 9 -1.19 13.74 3.76
C ARG A 9 -2.05 12.49 3.89
N PHE A 10 -1.58 11.48 4.63
CA PHE A 10 -2.24 10.18 4.74
C PHE A 10 -3.16 10.04 5.96
N ALA A 11 -2.94 10.86 6.98
CA ALA A 11 -3.73 10.91 8.20
C ALA A 11 -3.93 12.38 8.66
N PRO A 12 -4.68 13.20 7.88
CA PRO A 12 -4.84 14.63 8.14
C PRO A 12 -5.48 14.93 9.50
N GLU A 13 -6.39 14.08 9.96
CA GLU A 13 -7.05 14.20 11.27
C GLU A 13 -6.16 13.77 12.45
N ALA A 14 -5.06 13.06 12.18
CA ALA A 14 -4.21 12.45 13.19
C ALA A 14 -2.98 13.29 13.56
N PHE A 15 -2.59 14.24 12.70
CA PHE A 15 -1.33 14.96 12.84
C PHE A 15 -1.52 16.46 12.64
N ASP A 16 -1.59 17.19 13.76
CA ASP A 16 -1.61 18.66 13.76
C ASP A 16 -0.18 19.21 13.90
N PHE A 17 0.22 20.08 12.97
CA PHE A 17 1.51 20.76 13.00
C PHE A 17 1.70 21.66 14.23
N ASN A 18 0.63 22.09 14.89
CA ASN A 18 0.70 22.86 16.13
C ASN A 18 1.24 22.03 17.31
N MET A 19 1.27 20.70 17.21
CA MET A 19 1.86 19.82 18.22
C MET A 19 3.40 19.85 18.23
N LEU A 20 4.03 20.50 17.26
CA LEU A 20 5.48 20.51 17.09
C LEU A 20 6.13 21.65 17.89
N ASP A 21 7.15 21.32 18.68
CA ASP A 21 8.00 22.32 19.33
C ASP A 21 9.22 22.63 18.44
N PRO A 22 9.37 23.86 17.91
CA PRO A 22 10.50 24.23 17.04
C PRO A 22 11.88 23.97 17.65
N ARG A 23 11.96 23.91 18.99
CA ARG A 23 13.21 23.71 19.74
C ARG A 23 13.49 22.23 20.05
N ASN A 24 12.50 21.34 19.94
CA ASN A 24 12.63 19.92 20.30
C ASN A 24 12.53 18.99 19.10
N ARG A 25 13.59 18.95 18.29
CA ARG A 25 13.61 18.12 17.06
C ARG A 25 13.43 16.63 17.33
N ARG A 26 14.01 16.12 18.42
CA ARG A 26 13.94 14.69 18.77
C ARG A 26 12.55 14.29 19.22
N GLY A 27 11.94 15.04 20.13
CA GLY A 27 10.58 14.79 20.60
C GLY A 27 9.55 14.91 19.47
N ASN A 28 9.73 15.87 18.56
CA ASN A 28 8.90 15.99 17.36
C ASN A 28 8.99 14.77 16.44
N PHE A 29 10.18 14.19 16.29
CA PHE A 29 10.37 12.98 15.50
C PHE A 29 9.70 11.78 16.17
N GLU A 30 9.90 11.59 17.47
CA GLU A 30 9.27 10.51 18.25
C GLU A 30 7.73 10.62 18.22
N LEU A 31 7.18 11.84 18.35
CA LEU A 31 5.74 12.09 18.21
C LEU A 31 5.23 11.76 16.81
N ALA A 32 5.89 12.28 15.78
CA ALA A 32 5.52 12.03 14.40
C ALA A 32 5.60 10.54 14.05
N PHE A 33 6.64 9.85 14.52
CA PHE A 33 6.82 8.42 14.30
C PHE A 33 5.71 7.64 15.00
N LYS A 34 5.38 7.98 16.24
CA LYS A 34 4.29 7.34 16.97
C LYS A 34 2.93 7.55 16.28
N VAL A 35 2.60 8.77 15.86
CA VAL A 35 1.37 9.03 15.09
C VAL A 35 1.37 8.23 13.79
N ALA A 36 2.52 8.15 13.13
CA ALA A 36 2.66 7.36 11.93
C ALA A 36 2.51 5.85 12.20
N GLU A 37 2.92 5.31 13.35
CA GLU A 37 2.68 3.90 13.70
C GLU A 37 1.21 3.66 14.03
N ASP A 38 0.64 4.48 14.91
CA ASP A 38 -0.73 4.36 15.41
C ASP A 38 -1.77 4.45 14.27
N HIS A 39 -1.45 5.20 13.23
CA HIS A 39 -2.31 5.41 12.06
C HIS A 39 -1.83 4.70 10.79
N GLY A 40 -0.79 3.86 10.87
CA GLY A 40 -0.34 3.07 9.72
C GLY A 40 0.37 3.84 8.61
N VAL A 41 0.90 5.03 8.92
CA VAL A 41 1.65 5.88 8.00
C VAL A 41 3.15 5.54 7.93
N VAL A 42 3.78 5.05 9.00
CA VAL A 42 5.22 4.64 8.98
C VAL A 42 5.53 3.78 7.75
N PRO A 43 4.69 2.80 7.40
CA PRO A 43 4.98 1.95 6.27
C PRO A 43 4.28 2.35 4.97
N LEU A 44 3.38 3.35 4.99
CA LEU A 44 3.01 4.10 3.76
C LEU A 44 4.22 4.83 3.18
N LEU A 45 5.17 5.26 4.01
CA LEU A 45 6.40 5.93 3.56
C LEU A 45 7.36 4.98 2.83
N GLU A 46 7.44 3.72 3.26
CA GLU A 46 8.22 2.69 2.55
C GLU A 46 7.56 2.29 1.23
N VAL A 47 6.22 2.27 1.20
CA VAL A 47 5.42 1.94 0.01
C VAL A 47 5.29 3.14 -0.95
N GLU A 48 5.39 4.39 -0.50
CA GLU A 48 5.40 5.58 -1.35
C GLU A 48 6.67 5.62 -2.23
N ASP A 49 7.83 5.21 -1.70
CA ASP A 49 9.05 4.94 -2.49
C ASP A 49 8.87 3.75 -3.46
N MET A 50 8.07 2.75 -3.07
CA MET A 50 7.82 1.54 -3.83
C MET A 50 6.73 1.69 -4.90
N LEU A 51 5.84 2.68 -4.79
CA LEU A 51 4.76 2.92 -5.74
C LEU A 51 4.98 4.17 -6.57
N LEU A 52 5.82 5.14 -6.13
CA LEU A 52 6.11 6.43 -6.78
C LEU A 52 5.10 6.78 -7.88
N MET A 53 3.85 6.91 -7.42
CA MET A 53 2.68 7.09 -8.25
C MET A 53 2.72 8.51 -8.79
N GLY A 54 2.93 8.64 -10.10
CA GLY A 54 2.82 9.93 -10.73
C GLY A 54 2.86 9.88 -12.24
N ASP A 55 3.66 9.00 -12.86
CA ASP A 55 3.88 9.13 -14.31
C ASP A 55 4.23 7.82 -15.02
N ARG A 56 3.49 6.75 -14.72
CA ARG A 56 3.54 5.48 -15.44
C ARG A 56 2.29 5.40 -16.34
N PRO A 57 2.41 5.64 -17.66
CA PRO A 57 1.27 5.72 -18.58
C PRO A 57 0.45 4.41 -18.67
N ASP A 58 1.02 3.32 -18.17
CA ASP A 58 0.53 1.94 -18.16
C ASP A 58 -0.41 1.61 -16.98
N TRP A 59 -0.45 2.40 -15.90
CA TRP A 59 -1.31 2.14 -14.73
C TRP A 59 -2.45 3.15 -14.57
N LYS A 60 -3.12 3.51 -15.68
CA LYS A 60 -4.15 4.57 -15.74
C LYS A 60 -5.31 4.43 -14.75
N CYS A 61 -5.50 3.25 -14.14
CA CYS A 61 -6.61 2.96 -13.24
C CYS A 61 -6.20 2.71 -11.78
N VAL A 62 -4.92 2.89 -11.42
CA VAL A 62 -4.45 2.63 -10.05
C VAL A 62 -4.05 3.94 -9.37
N ASN A 63 -4.87 4.38 -8.43
CA ASN A 63 -4.57 5.51 -7.56
C ASN A 63 -4.62 5.05 -6.10
N VAL A 64 -3.47 4.70 -5.54
CA VAL A 64 -3.36 4.28 -4.15
C VAL A 64 -3.20 5.49 -3.25
N THR A 65 -4.26 5.80 -2.50
CA THR A 65 -4.29 6.90 -1.53
C THR A 65 -4.40 6.43 -0.09
N ASN A 66 -4.61 5.13 0.14
CA ASN A 66 -4.74 4.51 1.45
C ASN A 66 -4.51 2.98 1.38
N PHE A 67 -4.44 2.30 2.53
CA PHE A 67 -4.39 0.83 2.62
C PHE A 67 -5.76 0.16 2.78
N SER A 68 -6.85 0.81 2.38
CA SER A 68 -8.20 0.23 2.49
C SER A 68 -8.87 0.24 1.13
N SER A 69 -9.72 1.24 0.85
CA SER A 69 -10.52 1.32 -0.38
C SER A 69 -9.69 1.31 -1.67
N SER A 70 -8.44 1.78 -1.63
CA SER A 70 -7.57 1.77 -2.83
C SER A 70 -7.13 0.37 -3.27
N TRP A 71 -7.31 -0.64 -2.41
CA TRP A 71 -6.92 -2.03 -2.64
C TRP A 71 -8.13 -2.95 -2.79
N ALA A 72 -9.35 -2.42 -2.64
CA ALA A 72 -10.58 -3.20 -2.58
C ALA A 72 -10.96 -3.87 -3.91
N ASP A 73 -10.44 -3.39 -5.03
CA ASP A 73 -10.68 -3.93 -6.36
C ASP A 73 -9.59 -4.86 -6.89
N GLY A 74 -8.51 -5.05 -6.12
CA GLY A 74 -7.37 -5.89 -6.49
C GLY A 74 -6.39 -5.26 -7.49
N MET A 75 -6.70 -4.10 -8.08
CA MET A 75 -5.84 -3.48 -9.09
C MET A 75 -4.51 -3.00 -8.52
N ALA A 76 -4.52 -2.47 -7.29
CA ALA A 76 -3.30 -2.06 -6.59
C ALA A 76 -2.35 -3.24 -6.32
N PHE A 77 -2.88 -4.42 -5.95
CA PHE A 77 -2.06 -5.63 -5.80
C PHE A 77 -1.48 -6.09 -7.13
N CYS A 78 -2.29 -6.07 -8.20
CA CYS A 78 -1.80 -6.40 -9.55
C CYS A 78 -0.69 -5.45 -9.99
N ALA A 79 -0.84 -4.14 -9.77
CA ALA A 79 0.16 -3.16 -10.16
C ALA A 79 1.47 -3.34 -9.38
N LEU A 80 1.35 -3.66 -8.09
CA LEU A 80 2.49 -3.96 -7.23
C LEU A 80 3.29 -5.13 -7.77
N ILE A 81 2.65 -6.25 -8.13
CA ILE A 81 3.32 -7.43 -8.68
C ILE A 81 3.91 -7.13 -10.06
N HIS A 82 3.14 -6.51 -10.95
CA HIS A 82 3.56 -6.19 -12.31
C HIS A 82 4.80 -5.27 -12.33
N ARG A 83 5.04 -4.49 -11.26
CA ARG A 83 6.28 -3.73 -11.10
C ARG A 83 7.53 -4.61 -11.03
N PHE A 84 7.45 -5.76 -10.37
CA PHE A 84 8.58 -6.67 -10.16
C PHE A 84 8.60 -7.82 -11.16
N ALA A 85 7.44 -8.21 -11.67
CA ALA A 85 7.27 -9.27 -12.65
C ALA A 85 6.33 -8.81 -13.78
N PRO A 86 6.77 -7.87 -14.64
CA PRO A 86 5.93 -7.34 -15.73
C PRO A 86 5.52 -8.42 -16.74
N GLU A 87 6.32 -9.47 -16.87
CA GLU A 87 6.05 -10.60 -17.77
C GLU A 87 5.03 -11.61 -17.22
N ALA A 88 4.59 -11.46 -15.96
CA ALA A 88 3.71 -12.43 -15.32
C ALA A 88 2.28 -12.39 -15.89
N PHE A 89 1.79 -11.23 -16.33
CA PHE A 89 0.47 -11.04 -16.93
C PHE A 89 0.36 -9.66 -17.62
N ASP A 90 -0.56 -9.53 -18.58
CA ASP A 90 -0.85 -8.24 -19.21
C ASP A 90 -1.75 -7.38 -18.33
N PHE A 91 -1.16 -6.38 -17.67
CA PHE A 91 -1.88 -5.45 -16.80
C PHE A 91 -2.99 -4.68 -17.53
N ASN A 92 -2.83 -4.38 -18.83
CA ASN A 92 -3.82 -3.58 -19.57
C ASN A 92 -5.12 -4.34 -19.86
N MET A 93 -5.12 -5.66 -19.68
CA MET A 93 -6.31 -6.50 -19.83
C MET A 93 -7.16 -6.58 -18.56
N LEU A 94 -6.70 -6.04 -17.43
CA LEU A 94 -7.41 -6.08 -16.17
C LEU A 94 -8.55 -5.08 -16.11
N ASP A 95 -9.60 -5.43 -15.36
CA ASP A 95 -10.78 -4.59 -15.15
C ASP A 95 -11.03 -4.42 -13.64
N PRO A 96 -11.06 -3.19 -13.09
CA PRO A 96 -11.38 -2.96 -11.68
C PRO A 96 -12.75 -3.51 -11.25
N ARG A 97 -13.67 -3.74 -12.18
CA ARG A 97 -14.96 -4.38 -11.89
C ARG A 97 -14.84 -5.88 -11.61
N ASN A 98 -13.77 -6.53 -12.09
CA ASN A 98 -13.50 -7.95 -11.86
C ASN A 98 -12.68 -8.17 -10.59
N ARG A 99 -13.22 -7.72 -9.44
CA ARG A 99 -12.52 -7.75 -8.14
C ARG A 99 -11.96 -9.13 -7.80
N ARG A 100 -12.80 -10.17 -7.93
CA ARG A 100 -12.41 -11.56 -7.65
C ARG A 100 -11.25 -12.00 -8.53
N GLY A 101 -11.35 -11.81 -9.85
CA GLY A 101 -10.30 -12.21 -10.78
C GLY A 101 -8.99 -11.46 -10.54
N ASN A 102 -9.05 -10.18 -10.17
CA ASN A 102 -7.87 -9.39 -9.83
C ASN A 102 -7.18 -9.92 -8.57
N PHE A 103 -7.93 -10.26 -7.52
CA PHE A 103 -7.35 -10.84 -6.31
C PHE A 103 -6.78 -12.24 -6.55
N GLU A 104 -7.53 -13.11 -7.24
CA GLU A 104 -7.07 -14.46 -7.59
C GLU A 104 -5.77 -14.42 -8.40
N LEU A 105 -5.69 -13.56 -9.41
CA LEU A 105 -4.48 -13.37 -10.20
C LEU A 105 -3.33 -12.85 -9.33
N ALA A 106 -3.56 -11.76 -8.58
CA ALA A 106 -2.52 -11.15 -7.79
C ALA A 106 -1.95 -12.12 -6.74
N PHE A 107 -2.81 -12.75 -5.94
CA PHE A 107 -2.36 -13.56 -4.82
C PHE A 107 -1.66 -14.83 -5.32
N LYS A 108 -2.17 -15.43 -6.40
CA LYS A 108 -1.51 -16.56 -7.05
C LYS A 108 -0.11 -16.20 -7.56
N VAL A 109 0.02 -15.11 -8.31
CA VAL A 109 1.33 -14.71 -8.86
C VAL A 109 2.28 -14.33 -7.73
N ALA A 110 1.78 -13.70 -6.67
CA ALA A 110 2.57 -13.38 -5.48
C ALA A 110 3.11 -14.65 -4.80
N GLU A 111 2.27 -15.66 -4.59
CA GLU A 111 2.66 -16.96 -4.05
C GLU A 111 3.69 -17.67 -4.92
N ASP A 112 3.51 -17.67 -6.24
CA ASP A 112 4.49 -18.22 -7.20
C ASP A 112 5.85 -17.51 -7.10
N HIS A 113 5.87 -16.26 -6.64
CA HIS A 113 7.06 -15.47 -6.35
C HIS A 113 7.49 -15.52 -4.87
N GLY A 114 6.95 -16.46 -4.07
CA GLY A 114 7.37 -16.71 -2.69
C GLY A 114 6.73 -15.80 -1.64
N VAL A 115 5.79 -14.94 -2.01
CA VAL A 115 5.04 -14.12 -1.05
C VAL A 115 4.12 -15.01 -0.22
N VAL A 116 4.26 -14.94 1.10
CA VAL A 116 3.42 -15.70 2.03
C VAL A 116 1.97 -15.19 1.97
N PRO A 117 0.97 -16.04 1.69
CA PRO A 117 -0.43 -15.62 1.60
C PRO A 117 -0.99 -15.30 2.98
N LEU A 118 -1.21 -14.02 3.27
CA LEU A 118 -1.81 -13.56 4.52
C LEU A 118 -3.29 -13.18 4.37
N LEU A 119 -3.77 -13.01 3.14
CA LEU A 119 -5.15 -12.69 2.83
C LEU A 119 -5.69 -13.72 1.85
N GLU A 120 -6.94 -14.12 2.07
CA GLU A 120 -7.69 -14.93 1.12
C GLU A 120 -8.59 -14.04 0.26
N VAL A 121 -8.87 -14.52 -0.96
CA VAL A 121 -9.77 -13.83 -1.90
C VAL A 121 -11.15 -13.65 -1.28
N GLU A 122 -11.68 -14.68 -0.61
CA GLU A 122 -13.01 -14.63 0.02
C GLU A 122 -13.10 -13.58 1.11
N ASP A 123 -12.06 -13.42 1.93
CA ASP A 123 -12.02 -12.42 2.99
C ASP A 123 -12.05 -11.00 2.41
N MET A 124 -11.28 -10.75 1.36
CA MET A 124 -11.25 -9.45 0.68
C MET A 124 -12.59 -9.11 0.02
N LEU A 125 -13.28 -10.11 -0.53
CA LEU A 125 -14.62 -9.92 -1.10
C LEU A 125 -15.66 -9.67 0.00
N LEU A 126 -15.58 -10.39 1.13
CA LEU A 126 -16.45 -10.20 2.29
C LEU A 126 -16.29 -8.80 2.90
N MET A 127 -15.05 -8.30 2.97
CA MET A 127 -14.73 -6.95 3.46
C MET A 127 -15.25 -5.83 2.54
N GLY A 128 -15.62 -6.14 1.30
CA GLY A 128 -16.25 -5.18 0.40
C GLY A 128 -15.31 -4.03 0.01
N ASP A 129 -15.84 -2.81 -0.07
CA ASP A 129 -15.12 -1.66 -0.64
C ASP A 129 -14.16 -0.97 0.34
N ARG A 130 -14.14 -1.41 1.60
CA ARG A 130 -13.33 -0.81 2.68
C ARG A 130 -12.69 -1.89 3.54
N PRO A 131 -11.75 -2.70 2.99
CA PRO A 131 -11.04 -3.70 3.77
C PRO A 131 -10.28 -3.09 4.94
N ASP A 132 -10.08 -3.90 5.99
CA ASP A 132 -9.30 -3.47 7.15
C ASP A 132 -7.89 -3.10 6.71
N TRP A 133 -7.50 -1.87 7.00
CA TRP A 133 -6.26 -1.33 6.46
C TRP A 133 -5.03 -2.02 7.04
N LYS A 134 -5.11 -2.57 8.26
CA LYS A 134 -3.99 -3.29 8.88
C LYS A 134 -3.78 -4.62 8.18
N CYS A 135 -4.84 -5.34 7.86
CA CYS A 135 -4.78 -6.60 7.10
C CYS A 135 -4.14 -6.40 5.73
N VAL A 136 -4.64 -5.44 4.94
CA VAL A 136 -4.07 -5.08 3.62
C VAL A 136 -2.62 -4.65 3.78
N PHE A 137 -2.36 -3.79 4.75
CA PHE A 137 -1.04 -3.25 5.00
C PHE A 137 0.00 -4.35 5.33
N THR A 138 -0.30 -5.21 6.30
CA THR A 138 0.58 -6.32 6.69
C THR A 138 0.86 -7.23 5.51
N TYR A 139 -0.13 -7.47 4.65
CA TYR A 139 0.11 -8.26 3.44
C TYR A 139 1.01 -7.53 2.45
N VAL A 140 0.79 -6.24 2.16
CA VAL A 140 1.68 -5.46 1.27
C VAL A 140 3.14 -5.45 1.77
N GLN A 141 3.39 -5.50 3.08
CA GLN A 141 4.76 -5.63 3.61
C GLN A 141 5.43 -6.95 3.21
N THR A 142 4.69 -8.05 3.10
CA THR A 142 5.27 -9.33 2.66
C THR A 142 5.71 -9.26 1.20
N PHE A 143 4.97 -8.55 0.34
CA PHE A 143 5.39 -8.26 -1.03
C PHE A 143 6.70 -7.48 -1.03
N TYR A 144 6.79 -6.41 -0.24
CA TYR A 144 8.01 -5.60 -0.19
C TYR A 144 9.23 -6.41 0.22
N LYS A 145 9.10 -7.20 1.29
CA LYS A 145 10.19 -8.03 1.78
C LYS A 145 10.67 -8.99 0.69
N GLU A 146 9.75 -9.75 0.09
CA GLU A 146 10.13 -10.77 -0.89
C GLU A 146 10.65 -10.19 -2.22
N PHE A 147 10.13 -9.04 -2.65
CA PHE A 147 10.56 -8.41 -3.90
C PHE A 147 11.78 -7.49 -3.76
N LYS A 148 12.05 -6.93 -2.58
CA LYS A 148 13.26 -6.12 -2.32
C LYS A 148 14.51 -6.99 -2.19
N ASP A 149 14.38 -8.17 -1.59
CA ASP A 149 15.52 -9.05 -1.31
C ASP A 149 15.96 -9.86 -2.55
N ARG A 150 15.28 -9.70 -3.70
CA ARG A 150 15.64 -10.32 -4.98
C ARG A 150 16.51 -9.35 -5.81
N PRO A 151 17.74 -9.76 -6.20
CA PRO A 151 18.70 -8.91 -6.91
C PRO A 151 18.28 -8.56 -8.34
#